data_AF-A0A1E3LMV9-F1
#
_entry.id   AF-A0A1E3LMV9-F1
#
_cell.length_a   1.000
_cell.length_b   1.000
_cell.length_c   1.000
_cell.angle_alpha   90.00
_cell.angle_beta   90.00
_cell.angle_gamma   90.00
#
_symmetry.space_group_name_H-M   'P 1'
#
loop_
_entity.id
_entity.type
_entity.pdbx_description
1 polymer ?
#
loop_
_entity_poly.entity_id
_entity_poly.type
_entity_poly.pdbx_seq_one_letter_code
_entity_poly.pdbx_strand_id
1 'polypeptide(L)'
;MQVAAKVLEGGEVVAIGADGKPFGEGDVDCRMLHVLPKFFAPATCAQYIRSHPVELQVKCSFGEVVPDGGIKIRQPYPNQRYFVGGSETLRNGWLVKIPEGVAEFELEFVWIFSKASGWTDFEVWRVEHAIQVQLLPGEKNVYTMDAACWPYNAETQAKPRSAVTLAGVYEDGPDAYEERDIISISHEFRSSDGERGDSVLACCYRIEERLGIPSIAYEKAWTLHAFQDEQLHEVGQDGAFNPADDLAHSANAEIELPAQIFLDAIRLAQSVPFDAQSEFGLKCKGVMGGCESHPALKLLTEWWAAHCSDAAPLGAGSVMPWVRVRDDGLYWCGDRQVPNMPVDSFGSVKAAAALIGKSVLLHFSAAAQHFTFDANGVNVRYVTGEIDFSIGVDESEVRSGEFDQAWEALGALANFPYHFSAAYSELERLAEQQRDAEAQ
;
A
#
# COMPACT_ATOMS: atom_id res chain seq x y z
N MET A 1 8.93 -8.24 0.75
CA MET A 1 10.28 -8.36 1.34
C MET A 1 10.37 -7.41 2.52
N GLN A 2 10.51 -7.91 3.75
CA GLN A 2 10.76 -7.08 4.93
C GLN A 2 12.28 -6.90 5.09
N VAL A 3 12.73 -5.66 5.23
CA VAL A 3 14.14 -5.29 5.47
C VAL A 3 14.18 -4.50 6.77
N ALA A 4 15.14 -4.83 7.63
CA ALA A 4 15.37 -4.11 8.87
C ALA A 4 16.78 -3.50 8.87
N ALA A 5 17.00 -2.47 9.69
CA ALA A 5 18.32 -1.98 10.00
C ALA A 5 18.82 -2.66 11.26
N LYS A 6 20.07 -3.13 11.25
CA LYS A 6 20.74 -3.70 12.42
C LYS A 6 22.03 -2.94 12.71
N VAL A 7 22.20 -2.53 13.97
CA VAL A 7 23.47 -2.02 14.46
C VAL A 7 24.35 -3.21 14.83
N LEU A 8 25.49 -3.35 14.18
CA LEU A 8 26.50 -4.36 14.48
C LEU A 8 27.30 -3.98 15.74
N GLU A 9 28.04 -4.92 16.32
CA GLU A 9 28.84 -4.69 17.56
C GLU A 9 29.88 -3.56 17.43
N GLY A 10 30.24 -3.18 16.20
CA GLY A 10 31.12 -2.04 15.90
C GLY A 10 30.40 -0.69 15.70
N GLY A 11 29.08 -0.62 15.89
CA GLY A 11 28.27 0.59 15.67
C GLY A 11 27.86 0.83 14.21
N GLU A 12 28.28 -0.03 13.28
CA GLU A 12 27.87 0.02 11.87
C GLU A 12 26.40 -0.35 11.72
N VAL A 13 25.65 0.43 10.94
CA VAL A 13 24.25 0.13 10.60
C VAL A 13 24.20 -0.57 9.25
N VAL A 14 23.73 -1.82 9.24
CA VAL A 14 23.57 -2.61 8.01
C VAL A 14 22.10 -2.95 7.77
N ALA A 15 21.71 -2.98 6.49
CA ALA A 15 20.42 -3.53 6.10
C ALA A 15 20.48 -5.07 6.16
N ILE A 16 19.49 -5.69 6.78
CA ILE A 16 19.35 -7.14 6.89
C ILE A 16 18.08 -7.61 6.20
N GLY A 17 18.16 -8.77 5.55
CA GLY A 17 17.01 -9.45 4.97
C GLY A 17 16.13 -10.11 6.03
N ALA A 18 15.02 -10.70 5.60
CA ALA A 18 14.06 -11.39 6.46
C ALA A 18 14.67 -12.62 7.20
N ASP A 19 15.77 -13.17 6.70
CA ASP A 19 16.52 -14.24 7.36
C ASP A 19 17.45 -13.73 8.48
N GLY A 20 17.42 -12.43 8.76
CA GLY A 20 18.23 -11.77 9.77
C GLY A 20 19.69 -11.55 9.36
N LYS A 21 20.08 -11.88 8.13
CA LYS A 21 21.45 -11.74 7.65
C LYS A 21 21.64 -10.44 6.87
N PRO A 22 22.82 -9.81 6.95
CA PRO A 22 23.17 -8.69 6.09
C PRO A 22 23.11 -9.06 4.62
N PHE A 23 22.74 -8.10 3.77
CA PHE A 23 22.94 -8.22 2.33
C PHE A 23 24.42 -8.41 2.01
N GLY A 24 24.69 -9.22 0.98
CA GLY A 24 26.06 -9.52 0.59
C GLY A 24 26.75 -8.38 -0.16
N GLU A 25 27.93 -8.70 -0.70
CA GLU A 25 28.85 -7.76 -1.36
C GLU A 25 29.00 -8.04 -2.86
N GLY A 26 28.22 -8.97 -3.41
CA GLY A 26 28.19 -9.32 -4.81
C GLY A 26 27.86 -8.10 -5.69
N ASP A 27 28.58 -7.98 -6.80
CA ASP A 27 28.52 -6.82 -7.67
C ASP A 27 28.47 -7.24 -9.14
N VAL A 28 28.19 -6.28 -10.02
CA VAL A 28 28.15 -6.47 -11.48
C VAL A 28 29.46 -6.01 -12.13
N ASP A 29 29.77 -6.56 -13.31
CA ASP A 29 31.03 -6.30 -14.02
C ASP A 29 31.08 -4.94 -14.75
N CYS A 30 29.99 -4.18 -14.75
CA CYS A 30 29.92 -2.89 -15.42
C CYS A 30 29.10 -1.88 -14.64
N ARG A 31 29.39 -0.59 -14.85
CA ARG A 31 28.69 0.51 -14.17
C ARG A 31 27.21 0.56 -14.58
N MET A 32 26.32 0.46 -13.61
CA MET A 32 24.87 0.47 -13.80
C MET A 32 24.23 1.58 -12.96
N LEU A 33 23.28 2.29 -13.55
CA LEU A 33 22.37 3.21 -12.88
C LEU A 33 21.01 2.53 -12.71
N HIS A 34 20.53 2.40 -11.49
CA HIS A 34 19.14 2.14 -11.20
C HIS A 34 18.37 3.46 -11.28
N VAL A 35 17.67 3.65 -12.40
CA VAL A 35 16.78 4.78 -12.67
C VAL A 35 15.46 4.52 -11.97
N LEU A 36 15.06 5.42 -11.07
CA LEU A 36 13.89 5.24 -10.22
C LEU A 36 13.02 6.50 -10.20
N PRO A 37 12.16 6.69 -11.21
CA PRO A 37 11.21 7.78 -11.24
C PRO A 37 10.13 7.55 -10.18
N LYS A 38 10.03 8.48 -9.23
CA LYS A 38 9.05 8.46 -8.14
C LYS A 38 8.25 9.76 -8.18
N PHE A 39 6.93 9.67 -8.12
CA PHE A 39 6.04 10.82 -8.00
C PHE A 39 5.16 10.66 -6.77
N PHE A 40 5.15 11.69 -5.92
CA PHE A 40 4.28 11.74 -4.76
C PHE A 40 3.16 12.75 -5.00
N ALA A 41 1.96 12.21 -5.16
CA ALA A 41 0.77 12.94 -5.49
C ALA A 41 0.20 13.66 -4.24
N PRO A 42 -0.42 14.85 -4.37
CA PRO A 42 -1.07 15.55 -3.27
C PRO A 42 -2.19 14.69 -2.68
N ALA A 43 -2.42 14.81 -1.36
CA ALA A 43 -3.47 14.04 -0.69
C ALA A 43 -4.85 14.27 -1.34
N THR A 44 -5.12 15.53 -1.71
CA THR A 44 -6.36 15.95 -2.37
C THR A 44 -6.63 15.31 -3.73
N CYS A 45 -5.60 14.80 -4.42
CA CYS A 45 -5.73 14.17 -5.73
C CYS A 45 -5.71 12.64 -5.70
N ALA A 46 -5.29 12.03 -4.59
CA ALA A 46 -4.97 10.60 -4.50
C ALA A 46 -6.13 9.67 -4.92
N GLN A 47 -7.36 10.09 -4.59
CA GLN A 47 -8.60 9.36 -4.91
C GLN A 47 -9.04 9.50 -6.38
N TYR A 48 -8.51 10.52 -7.07
CA TYR A 48 -8.94 10.93 -8.41
C TYR A 48 -7.97 10.46 -9.50
N ILE A 49 -6.68 10.30 -9.16
CA ILE A 49 -5.66 9.87 -10.10
C ILE A 49 -5.46 8.35 -9.99
N ARG A 50 -5.44 7.68 -11.15
CA ARG A 50 -5.08 6.26 -11.29
C ARG A 50 -3.82 6.16 -12.13
N SER A 51 -3.07 5.06 -12.01
CA SER A 51 -1.85 4.82 -12.78
C SER A 51 -2.08 4.72 -14.30
N HIS A 52 -3.20 4.12 -14.73
CA HIS A 52 -3.48 3.84 -16.15
C HIS A 52 -3.48 5.06 -17.09
N PRO A 53 -4.05 6.23 -16.74
CA PRO A 53 -4.02 7.44 -17.59
C PRO A 53 -2.74 8.28 -17.48
N VAL A 54 -1.74 7.87 -16.70
CA VAL A 54 -0.51 8.65 -16.50
C VAL A 54 0.52 8.25 -17.56
N GLU A 55 1.21 9.23 -18.11
CA GLU A 55 2.38 9.01 -18.97
C GLU A 55 3.65 9.51 -18.26
N LEU A 56 4.76 8.80 -18.45
CA LEU A 56 6.07 9.17 -17.95
C LEU A 56 7.06 9.18 -19.10
N GLN A 57 7.68 10.33 -19.33
CA GLN A 57 8.81 10.47 -20.24
C GLN A 57 10.08 10.64 -19.44
N VAL A 58 11.16 9.99 -19.89
CA VAL A 58 12.48 10.09 -19.26
C VAL A 58 13.49 10.55 -20.30
N LYS A 59 14.26 11.58 -19.97
CA LYS A 59 15.36 12.07 -20.80
C LYS A 59 16.66 12.02 -20.02
N CYS A 60 17.75 11.66 -20.68
CA CYS A 60 19.06 11.69 -20.08
C CYS A 60 20.09 12.28 -21.05
N SER A 61 21.00 13.09 -20.54
CA SER A 61 22.00 13.77 -21.38
C SER A 61 23.04 12.82 -21.99
N PHE A 62 23.25 11.62 -21.41
CA PHE A 62 24.20 10.66 -21.96
C PHE A 62 23.58 9.62 -22.92
N GLY A 63 22.27 9.62 -23.13
CA GLY A 63 21.62 8.73 -24.10
C GLY A 63 20.21 8.27 -23.71
N GLU A 64 19.72 7.26 -24.43
CA GLU A 64 18.44 6.62 -24.15
C GLU A 64 18.54 5.75 -22.89
N VAL A 65 17.63 5.99 -21.95
CA VAL A 65 17.60 5.33 -20.64
C VAL A 65 16.24 4.68 -20.37
N VAL A 66 15.42 4.48 -21.40
CA VAL A 66 14.10 3.85 -21.29
C VAL A 66 14.28 2.33 -21.30
N PRO A 67 13.54 1.56 -20.48
CA PRO A 67 13.68 0.10 -20.46
C PRO A 67 13.07 -0.54 -21.72
N ASP A 68 13.61 -1.70 -22.10
CA ASP A 68 13.02 -2.54 -23.14
C ASP A 68 11.57 -2.89 -22.78
N GLY A 69 10.66 -2.75 -23.75
CA GLY A 69 9.21 -2.94 -23.54
C GLY A 69 8.49 -1.71 -22.98
N GLY A 70 9.20 -0.61 -22.73
CA GLY A 70 8.64 0.67 -22.29
C GLY A 70 8.41 0.76 -20.79
N ILE A 71 8.02 1.94 -20.35
CA ILE A 71 7.82 2.25 -18.92
C ILE A 71 6.43 1.79 -18.48
N LYS A 72 6.37 1.13 -17.33
CA LYS A 72 5.14 0.74 -16.64
C LYS A 72 4.99 1.60 -15.40
N ILE A 73 3.94 2.42 -15.38
CA ILE A 73 3.62 3.25 -14.20
C ILE A 73 2.76 2.42 -13.26
N ARG A 74 3.18 2.37 -12.00
CA ARG A 74 2.60 1.56 -10.95
C ARG A 74 2.44 2.37 -9.68
N GLN A 75 1.73 1.81 -8.70
CA GLN A 75 1.61 2.40 -7.38
C GLN A 75 2.03 1.36 -6.32
N PRO A 76 3.28 0.88 -6.36
CA PRO A 76 3.76 -0.03 -5.32
C PRO A 76 3.81 0.70 -3.97
N TYR A 77 3.87 -0.09 -2.89
CA TYR A 77 3.98 0.33 -1.49
C TYR A 77 4.71 1.69 -1.31
N PRO A 78 4.21 2.62 -0.48
CA PRO A 78 3.31 2.37 0.65
C PRO A 78 1.83 2.72 0.46
N ASN A 79 1.46 3.51 -0.55
CA ASN A 79 0.10 4.02 -0.65
C ASN A 79 -0.23 4.55 -2.06
N GLN A 80 -1.51 4.87 -2.26
CA GLN A 80 -2.08 5.36 -3.52
C GLN A 80 -1.59 6.75 -3.94
N ARG A 81 -0.86 7.48 -3.10
CA ARG A 81 -0.25 8.75 -3.50
C ARG A 81 1.07 8.53 -4.22
N TYR A 82 1.64 7.33 -4.13
CA TYR A 82 2.98 7.05 -4.61
C TYR A 82 2.95 6.37 -5.97
N PHE A 83 3.44 7.06 -6.99
CA PHE A 83 3.57 6.55 -8.34
C PHE A 83 5.03 6.26 -8.62
N VAL A 84 5.30 5.12 -9.24
CA VAL A 84 6.64 4.67 -9.59
C VAL A 84 6.67 4.25 -11.05
N GLY A 85 7.68 4.71 -11.78
CA GLY A 85 8.02 4.18 -13.09
C GLY A 85 8.88 2.93 -12.92
N GLY A 86 8.46 1.82 -13.52
CA GLY A 86 9.23 0.57 -13.57
C GLY A 86 9.31 0.00 -14.98
N SER A 87 9.99 -1.13 -15.10
CA SER A 87 9.99 -1.97 -16.30
C SER A 87 9.00 -3.13 -16.16
N GLU A 88 8.89 -4.01 -17.16
CA GLU A 88 8.08 -5.22 -17.05
C GLU A 88 8.55 -6.14 -15.90
N THR A 89 9.87 -6.27 -15.72
CA THR A 89 10.49 -7.22 -14.78
C THR A 89 10.89 -6.61 -13.44
N LEU A 90 11.00 -5.27 -13.36
CA LEU A 90 11.33 -4.55 -12.14
C LEU A 90 10.26 -3.49 -11.87
N ARG A 91 9.47 -3.66 -10.81
CA ARG A 91 8.39 -2.73 -10.48
C ARG A 91 8.88 -1.36 -9.99
N ASN A 92 10.00 -1.35 -9.27
CA ASN A 92 10.66 -0.14 -8.80
C ASN A 92 11.82 0.19 -9.72
N GLY A 93 11.58 1.00 -10.76
CA GLY A 93 12.64 1.44 -11.65
C GLY A 93 13.17 0.36 -12.59
N TRP A 94 14.36 0.60 -13.12
CA TRP A 94 15.08 -0.32 -13.99
C TRP A 94 16.57 0.03 -14.02
N LEU A 95 17.37 -0.88 -14.56
CA LEU A 95 18.82 -0.72 -14.65
C LEU A 95 19.23 -0.28 -16.04
N VAL A 96 20.13 0.71 -16.11
CA VAL A 96 20.72 1.21 -17.36
C VAL A 96 22.22 1.22 -17.24
N LYS A 97 22.92 0.82 -18.30
CA LYS A 97 24.38 0.85 -18.33
C LYS A 97 24.87 2.29 -18.46
N ILE A 98 25.81 2.68 -17.60
CA ILE A 98 26.46 4.00 -17.65
C ILE A 98 27.61 3.94 -18.66
N PRO A 99 27.68 4.85 -19.65
CA PRO A 99 28.81 4.91 -20.57
C PRO A 99 30.14 5.17 -19.84
N GLU A 100 31.23 4.67 -20.42
CA GLU A 100 32.57 4.85 -19.86
C GLU A 100 32.94 6.35 -19.78
N GLY A 101 33.54 6.77 -18.68
CA GLY A 101 33.91 8.18 -18.45
C GLY A 101 32.78 9.11 -17.99
N VAL A 102 31.52 8.66 -17.95
CA VAL A 102 30.41 9.49 -17.43
C VAL A 102 30.40 9.46 -15.90
N ALA A 103 30.56 10.64 -15.28
CA ALA A 103 30.46 10.82 -13.83
C ALA A 103 29.37 11.85 -13.45
N GLU A 104 29.00 12.74 -14.36
CA GLU A 104 27.96 13.74 -14.17
C GLU A 104 27.05 13.78 -15.40
N PHE A 105 25.75 13.95 -15.19
CA PHE A 105 24.75 14.02 -16.26
C PHE A 105 23.45 14.63 -15.77
N GLU A 106 22.56 14.95 -16.71
CA GLU A 106 21.21 15.42 -16.43
C GLU A 106 20.22 14.27 -16.68
N LEU A 107 19.26 14.12 -15.78
CA LEU A 107 18.15 13.19 -15.88
C LEU A 107 16.86 13.95 -15.65
N GLU A 108 15.91 13.86 -16.57
CA GLU A 108 14.63 14.55 -16.47
C GLU A 108 13.49 13.54 -16.48
N PHE A 109 12.62 13.61 -15.47
CA PHE A 109 11.35 12.89 -15.41
C PHE A 109 10.21 13.85 -15.72
N VAL A 110 9.35 13.48 -16.67
CA VAL A 110 8.18 14.26 -17.05
C VAL A 110 6.95 13.40 -16.86
N TRP A 111 6.18 13.69 -15.83
CA TRP A 111 4.89 13.07 -15.56
C TRP A 111 3.78 13.87 -16.21
N ILE A 112 2.89 13.19 -16.93
CA ILE A 112 1.78 13.81 -17.66
C ILE A 112 0.49 13.15 -17.20
N PHE A 113 -0.40 13.95 -16.62
CA PHE A 113 -1.72 13.57 -16.15
C PHE A 113 -2.77 14.21 -17.04
N SER A 114 -3.66 13.42 -17.63
CA SER A 114 -4.78 13.94 -18.41
C SER A 114 -5.99 14.26 -17.53
N LYS A 115 -6.90 15.12 -18.02
CA LYS A 115 -8.17 15.55 -17.39
C LYS A 115 -9.03 14.42 -16.83
N ALA A 116 -8.81 13.20 -17.31
CA ALA A 116 -9.55 12.00 -16.94
C ALA A 116 -9.54 11.70 -15.42
N SER A 117 -8.67 12.36 -14.64
CA SER A 117 -8.67 12.23 -13.17
C SER A 117 -9.83 12.97 -12.49
N GLY A 118 -10.40 14.02 -13.08
CA GLY A 118 -11.48 14.81 -12.43
C GLY A 118 -11.04 15.65 -11.22
N TRP A 119 -9.74 15.68 -10.91
CA TRP A 119 -9.18 16.47 -9.81
C TRP A 119 -8.96 17.95 -10.15
N THR A 120 -8.74 18.25 -11.42
CA THR A 120 -8.37 19.59 -11.87
C THR A 120 -9.15 20.00 -13.11
N ASP A 121 -9.38 21.31 -13.23
CA ASP A 121 -9.96 21.92 -14.43
C ASP A 121 -8.99 21.89 -15.62
N PHE A 122 -7.70 21.61 -15.38
CA PHE A 122 -6.69 21.47 -16.43
C PHE A 122 -6.93 20.23 -17.29
N GLU A 123 -6.81 20.39 -18.60
CA GLU A 123 -6.87 19.27 -19.54
C GLU A 123 -5.64 18.37 -19.44
N VAL A 124 -4.50 18.99 -19.15
CA VAL A 124 -3.21 18.34 -18.97
C VAL A 124 -2.50 18.97 -17.78
N TRP A 125 -2.07 18.14 -16.85
CA TRP A 125 -1.16 18.52 -15.78
C TRP A 125 0.18 17.85 -16.01
N ARG A 126 1.23 18.64 -16.15
CA ARG A 126 2.59 18.23 -16.46
C ARG A 126 3.49 18.55 -15.28
N VAL A 127 4.24 17.56 -14.81
CA VAL A 127 5.17 17.70 -13.68
C VAL A 127 6.56 17.26 -14.12
N GLU A 128 7.48 18.21 -14.20
CA GLU A 128 8.86 18.02 -14.63
C GLU A 128 9.80 18.01 -13.43
N HIS A 129 10.73 17.06 -13.42
CA HIS A 129 11.77 16.95 -12.41
C HIS A 129 13.11 16.76 -13.10
N ALA A 130 13.90 17.83 -13.16
CA ALA A 130 15.24 17.81 -13.74
C ALA A 130 16.27 17.64 -12.61
N ILE A 131 17.11 16.63 -12.74
CA ILE A 131 18.06 16.22 -11.72
C ILE A 131 19.47 16.29 -12.32
N GLN A 132 20.32 17.12 -11.73
CA GLN A 132 21.76 17.13 -11.98
C GLN A 132 22.39 16.01 -11.15
N VAL A 133 22.69 14.88 -11.79
CA VAL A 133 23.22 13.69 -11.12
C VAL A 133 24.73 13.72 -11.13
N GLN A 134 25.33 13.50 -9.96
CA GLN A 134 26.76 13.24 -9.78
C GLN A 134 26.95 11.84 -9.21
N LEU A 135 27.69 11.00 -9.92
CA LEU A 135 28.09 9.68 -9.44
C LEU A 135 29.30 9.84 -8.54
N LEU A 136 29.13 9.55 -7.25
CA LEU A 136 30.21 9.70 -6.27
C LEU A 136 31.25 8.59 -6.47
N PRO A 137 32.54 8.88 -6.19
CA PRO A 137 33.59 7.87 -6.29
C PRO A 137 33.36 6.67 -5.36
N GLY A 138 33.75 5.49 -5.82
CA GLY A 138 33.85 4.29 -4.99
C GLY A 138 34.18 3.04 -5.80
N GLU A 139 34.31 1.92 -5.12
CA GLU A 139 34.87 0.67 -5.68
C GLU A 139 33.81 -0.23 -6.35
N LYS A 140 32.54 0.12 -6.22
CA LYS A 140 31.42 -0.70 -6.69
C LYS A 140 30.81 -0.13 -7.97
N ASN A 141 30.08 -0.97 -8.68
CA ASN A 141 29.58 -0.66 -10.01
C ASN A 141 28.10 -0.25 -10.07
N VAL A 142 27.34 -0.36 -8.98
CA VAL A 142 25.92 0.02 -8.97
C VAL A 142 25.71 1.37 -8.33
N TYR A 143 24.92 2.21 -8.99
CA TYR A 143 24.45 3.50 -8.51
C TYR A 143 22.93 3.48 -8.51
N THR A 144 22.29 3.71 -7.37
CA THR A 144 20.82 3.65 -7.25
C THR A 144 20.26 4.97 -6.83
N MET A 145 19.19 5.42 -7.49
CA MET A 145 18.44 6.61 -7.05
C MET A 145 17.62 6.34 -5.77
N ASP A 146 17.61 5.11 -5.26
CA ASP A 146 16.97 4.76 -4.00
C ASP A 146 17.90 4.93 -2.79
N ALA A 147 17.69 6.01 -2.05
CA ALA A 147 18.42 6.33 -0.84
C ALA A 147 18.28 5.28 0.28
N ALA A 148 17.24 4.45 0.26
CA ALA A 148 17.10 3.35 1.22
C ALA A 148 18.16 2.25 1.04
N CYS A 149 18.86 2.24 -0.09
CA CYS A 149 19.97 1.34 -0.38
C CYS A 149 21.34 1.99 -0.13
N TRP A 150 21.39 3.27 0.24
CA TRP A 150 22.66 3.98 0.39
C TRP A 150 23.33 3.63 1.73
N PRO A 151 24.68 3.64 1.77
CA PRO A 151 25.39 3.46 3.02
C PRO A 151 25.03 4.59 4.00
N TYR A 152 24.80 4.23 5.26
CA TYR A 152 24.54 5.21 6.31
C TYR A 152 25.84 5.98 6.62
N ASN A 153 25.80 7.32 6.52
CA ASN A 153 26.93 8.14 6.93
C ASN A 153 26.82 8.46 8.43
N ALA A 154 27.58 7.72 9.24
CA ALA A 154 27.59 7.89 10.69
C ALA A 154 28.19 9.23 11.15
N GLU A 155 29.02 9.88 10.34
CA GLU A 155 29.69 11.14 10.70
C GLU A 155 28.75 12.35 10.55
N THR A 156 27.92 12.37 9.51
CA THR A 156 27.00 13.49 9.28
C THR A 156 25.65 13.29 9.97
N GLN A 157 25.31 12.05 10.35
CA GLN A 157 23.97 11.63 10.81
C GLN A 157 22.83 12.03 9.86
N ALA A 158 23.14 12.59 8.69
CA ALA A 158 22.18 13.06 7.72
C ALA A 158 21.54 11.84 7.07
N LYS A 159 20.20 11.79 7.11
CA LYS A 159 19.47 10.72 6.44
C LYS A 159 19.61 10.92 4.93
N PRO A 160 20.09 9.91 4.18
CA PRO A 160 20.11 10.01 2.73
C PRO A 160 18.66 10.17 2.22
N ARG A 161 18.44 11.11 1.29
CA ARG A 161 17.12 11.39 0.70
C ARG A 161 17.16 11.09 -0.80
N SER A 162 16.15 10.36 -1.27
CA SER A 162 15.98 10.12 -2.70
C SER A 162 15.39 11.35 -3.37
N ALA A 163 15.75 11.59 -4.63
CA ALA A 163 14.99 12.50 -5.47
C ALA A 163 13.58 11.94 -5.69
N VAL A 164 12.55 12.71 -5.33
CA VAL A 164 11.14 12.38 -5.55
C VAL A 164 10.48 13.56 -6.23
N THR A 165 9.79 13.30 -7.34
CA THR A 165 8.97 14.31 -8.01
C THR A 165 7.78 14.66 -7.12
N LEU A 166 7.67 15.94 -6.77
CA LEU A 166 6.55 16.47 -6.01
C LEU A 166 5.64 17.28 -6.94
N ALA A 167 4.36 17.30 -6.60
CA ALA A 167 3.32 17.97 -7.36
C ALA A 167 3.15 19.46 -7.06
N GLY A 168 3.90 19.99 -6.08
CA GLY A 168 3.89 21.44 -5.78
C GLY A 168 2.63 21.98 -5.11
N VAL A 169 1.72 21.14 -4.63
CA VAL A 169 0.56 21.61 -3.87
C VAL A 169 0.98 21.78 -2.41
N TYR A 170 0.80 22.99 -1.89
CA TYR A 170 1.22 23.54 -0.59
C TYR A 170 0.70 22.81 0.67
N GLU A 171 0.30 21.55 0.57
CA GLU A 171 -0.30 20.78 1.66
C GLU A 171 0.65 19.72 2.25
N ASP A 172 1.72 19.37 1.53
CA ASP A 172 2.78 18.52 2.08
C ASP A 172 3.74 19.40 2.89
N GLY A 173 3.92 19.07 4.18
CA GLY A 173 4.69 19.87 5.13
C GLY A 173 6.13 20.19 4.68
N PRO A 174 6.78 21.19 5.32
CA PRO A 174 8.11 21.67 4.95
C PRO A 174 9.16 20.55 4.85
N ASP A 175 9.02 19.49 5.65
CA ASP A 175 9.84 18.28 5.67
C ASP A 175 10.01 17.57 4.30
N ALA A 176 9.09 17.77 3.35
CA ALA A 176 9.17 17.16 2.01
C ALA A 176 10.23 17.82 1.10
N TYR A 177 10.63 19.05 1.42
CA TYR A 177 11.63 19.84 0.71
C TYR A 177 12.91 20.04 1.53
N GLU A 178 12.80 20.03 2.86
CA GLU A 178 13.95 20.12 3.76
C GLU A 178 14.92 18.94 3.52
N GLU A 179 16.23 19.22 3.63
CA GLU A 179 17.33 18.26 3.42
C GLU A 179 17.62 17.83 1.96
N ARG A 180 16.85 18.31 0.96
CA ARG A 180 17.11 18.09 -0.48
C ARG A 180 17.87 19.27 -1.10
N ASP A 181 18.78 19.00 -2.04
CA ASP A 181 19.51 20.06 -2.77
C ASP A 181 18.70 20.58 -3.97
N ILE A 182 17.56 21.21 -3.66
CA ILE A 182 16.66 21.80 -4.65
C ILE A 182 17.24 23.13 -5.14
N ILE A 183 17.49 23.22 -6.44
CA ILE A 183 18.01 24.39 -7.13
C ILE A 183 16.88 25.40 -7.38
N SER A 184 15.75 24.93 -7.93
CA SER A 184 14.64 25.79 -8.30
C SER A 184 13.31 25.03 -8.33
N ILE A 185 12.22 25.76 -8.08
CA ILE A 185 10.85 25.31 -8.24
C ILE A 185 10.10 26.40 -9.00
N SER A 186 9.41 26.03 -10.07
CA SER A 186 8.59 26.95 -10.87
C SER A 186 7.27 26.33 -11.29
N HIS A 187 6.28 27.20 -11.53
CA HIS A 187 4.96 26.82 -12.02
C HIS A 187 4.53 27.75 -13.15
N GLU A 188 4.03 27.16 -14.23
CA GLU A 188 3.50 27.89 -15.39
C GLU A 188 2.08 27.41 -15.70
N PHE A 189 1.18 28.36 -15.96
CA PHE A 189 -0.15 28.10 -16.48
C PHE A 189 -0.18 28.51 -17.95
N ARG A 190 -0.53 27.58 -18.84
CA ARG A 190 -0.66 27.84 -20.27
C ARG A 190 -2.12 27.65 -20.68
N SER A 191 -2.73 28.70 -21.23
CA SER A 191 -3.95 28.58 -22.01
C SER A 191 -3.56 28.66 -23.48
N SER A 192 -3.79 27.60 -24.25
CA SER A 192 -3.77 27.72 -25.72
C SER A 192 -5.20 27.84 -26.22
N ASP A 193 -5.51 28.95 -26.87
CA ASP A 193 -6.73 29.07 -27.68
C ASP A 193 -6.58 28.13 -28.88
N GLY A 194 -7.31 27.01 -28.87
CA GLY A 194 -7.38 26.16 -30.06
C GLY A 194 -8.01 26.93 -31.22
N GLU A 195 -7.61 26.61 -32.46
CA GLU A 195 -8.17 27.22 -33.69
C GLU A 195 -9.71 27.09 -33.83
N ARG A 196 -10.36 26.34 -32.94
CA ARG A 196 -11.82 26.15 -32.85
C ARG A 196 -12.50 26.79 -31.64
N GLY A 197 -11.77 27.56 -30.80
CA GLY A 197 -12.34 28.20 -29.61
C GLY A 197 -12.43 27.31 -28.37
N ASP A 198 -11.87 26.10 -28.42
CA ASP A 198 -11.67 25.26 -27.24
C ASP A 198 -10.33 25.64 -26.60
N SER A 199 -10.36 26.30 -25.45
CA SER A 199 -9.17 26.65 -24.68
C SER A 199 -8.66 25.41 -23.92
N VAL A 200 -7.45 24.94 -24.23
CA VAL A 200 -6.78 23.88 -23.47
C VAL A 200 -6.05 24.56 -22.31
N LEU A 201 -6.53 24.34 -21.09
CA LEU A 201 -5.85 24.80 -19.87
C LEU A 201 -4.83 23.73 -19.47
N ALA A 202 -3.54 24.05 -19.54
CA ALA A 202 -2.45 23.18 -19.11
C ALA A 202 -1.67 23.80 -17.93
N CYS A 203 -1.39 23.00 -16.91
CA CYS A 203 -0.52 23.38 -15.80
C CYS A 203 0.81 22.65 -15.93
N CYS A 204 1.92 23.38 -15.83
CA CYS A 204 3.27 22.82 -15.79
C CYS A 204 3.93 23.17 -14.46
N TYR A 205 4.34 22.17 -13.70
CA TYR A 205 5.15 22.33 -12.49
C TYR A 205 6.54 21.77 -12.76
N ARG A 206 7.60 22.48 -12.35
CA ARG A 206 8.98 22.07 -12.59
C ARG A 206 9.81 22.19 -11.31
N ILE A 207 10.53 21.12 -10.99
CA ILE A 207 11.55 21.05 -9.93
C ILE A 207 12.91 20.82 -10.58
N GLU A 208 13.92 21.53 -10.11
CA GLU A 208 15.32 21.30 -10.44
C GLU A 208 16.09 20.96 -9.17
N GLU A 209 16.82 19.85 -9.16
CA GLU A 209 17.51 19.30 -7.98
C GLU A 209 18.93 18.81 -8.36
N ARG A 210 19.85 18.79 -7.39
CA ARG A 210 21.11 18.04 -7.50
C ARG A 210 21.06 16.77 -6.68
N LEU A 211 21.65 15.70 -7.20
CA LEU A 211 21.70 14.41 -6.54
C LEU A 211 23.07 13.75 -6.67
N GLY A 212 23.75 13.60 -5.53
CA GLY A 212 24.95 12.76 -5.42
C GLY A 212 24.56 11.31 -5.14
N ILE A 213 24.94 10.37 -6.01
CA ILE A 213 24.62 8.95 -5.86
C ILE A 213 25.89 8.17 -5.51
N PRO A 214 25.97 7.52 -4.34
CA PRO A 214 27.11 6.68 -3.97
C PRO A 214 27.14 5.38 -4.76
N SER A 215 28.35 4.84 -4.97
CA SER A 215 28.51 3.47 -5.48
C SER A 215 28.18 2.45 -4.39
N ILE A 216 27.40 1.43 -4.72
CA ILE A 216 27.07 0.31 -3.84
C ILE A 216 27.24 -1.02 -4.58
N ALA A 217 27.38 -2.11 -3.83
CA ALA A 217 27.33 -3.45 -4.39
C ALA A 217 25.91 -3.76 -4.91
N TYR A 218 25.80 -4.53 -6.00
CA TYR A 218 24.52 -4.97 -6.55
C TYR A 218 23.61 -5.63 -5.51
N GLU A 219 24.15 -6.50 -4.66
CA GLU A 219 23.37 -7.19 -3.61
C GLU A 219 22.80 -6.24 -2.54
N LYS A 220 23.34 -5.03 -2.41
CA LYS A 220 22.81 -3.98 -1.51
C LYS A 220 21.71 -3.14 -2.15
N ALA A 221 21.50 -3.23 -3.45
CA ALA A 221 20.40 -2.57 -4.16
C ALA A 221 19.08 -3.34 -3.99
N TRP A 222 18.71 -3.63 -2.74
CA TRP A 222 17.63 -4.54 -2.37
C TRP A 222 16.25 -4.10 -2.88
N THR A 223 16.04 -2.80 -3.10
CA THR A 223 14.74 -2.28 -3.58
C THR A 223 14.44 -2.66 -5.03
N LEU A 224 15.45 -3.05 -5.83
CA LEU A 224 15.28 -3.55 -7.20
C LEU A 224 14.30 -4.74 -7.24
N HIS A 225 14.41 -5.62 -6.26
CA HIS A 225 13.64 -6.86 -6.14
C HIS A 225 12.56 -6.78 -5.05
N ALA A 226 12.36 -5.61 -4.45
CA ALA A 226 11.32 -5.38 -3.47
C ALA A 226 9.99 -5.02 -4.13
N PHE A 227 8.89 -5.22 -3.40
CA PHE A 227 7.53 -4.82 -3.77
C PHE A 227 7.11 -5.30 -5.18
N GLN A 228 7.47 -6.55 -5.50
CA GLN A 228 7.17 -7.19 -6.80
C GLN A 228 5.71 -7.65 -6.92
N ASP A 229 5.01 -7.76 -5.80
CA ASP A 229 3.60 -8.16 -5.77
C ASP A 229 2.70 -6.98 -6.16
N GLU A 230 1.64 -7.25 -6.92
CA GLU A 230 0.60 -6.27 -7.22
C GLU A 230 -0.18 -5.91 -5.96
N GLN A 231 -0.54 -4.63 -5.81
CA GLN A 231 -1.37 -4.15 -4.71
C GLN A 231 -2.84 -4.07 -5.11
N LEU A 232 -3.74 -4.11 -4.12
CA LEU A 232 -5.19 -4.15 -4.33
C LEU A 232 -5.69 -3.00 -5.21
N HIS A 233 -5.13 -1.81 -5.04
CA HIS A 233 -5.53 -0.63 -5.79
C HIS A 233 -4.97 -0.59 -7.22
N GLU A 234 -4.10 -1.55 -7.60
CA GLU A 234 -3.55 -1.70 -8.94
C GLU A 234 -4.34 -2.70 -9.80
N VAL A 235 -5.16 -3.55 -9.17
CA VAL A 235 -5.91 -4.59 -9.88
C VAL A 235 -7.32 -4.13 -10.26
N GLY A 236 -7.75 -4.52 -11.47
CA GLY A 236 -9.16 -4.45 -11.84
C GLY A 236 -9.96 -5.45 -11.01
N GLN A 237 -11.16 -5.05 -10.58
CA GLN A 237 -12.01 -5.90 -9.76
C GLN A 237 -13.08 -6.61 -10.61
N ASP A 238 -13.10 -7.93 -10.52
CA ASP A 238 -14.08 -8.79 -11.18
C ASP A 238 -15.33 -8.95 -10.30
N GLY A 239 -16.49 -9.13 -10.93
CA GLY A 239 -17.75 -9.50 -10.27
C GLY A 239 -18.18 -10.95 -10.51
N ALA A 240 -17.35 -11.74 -11.21
CA ALA A 240 -17.62 -13.12 -11.57
C ALA A 240 -16.35 -13.95 -11.40
N PHE A 241 -16.49 -15.13 -10.78
CA PHE A 241 -15.38 -16.04 -10.49
C PHE A 241 -15.65 -17.41 -11.10
N ASN A 242 -14.56 -18.16 -11.31
CA ASN A 242 -14.57 -19.54 -11.75
C ASN A 242 -15.41 -20.43 -10.81
N PRO A 243 -16.27 -21.32 -11.34
CA PRO A 243 -17.10 -22.20 -10.53
C PRO A 243 -16.36 -23.09 -9.52
N ALA A 244 -15.12 -23.48 -9.80
CA ALA A 244 -14.32 -24.26 -8.85
C ALA A 244 -13.98 -23.44 -7.59
N ASP A 245 -13.63 -22.18 -7.78
CA ASP A 245 -13.31 -21.25 -6.69
C ASP A 245 -14.58 -20.82 -5.93
N ASP A 246 -15.74 -20.77 -6.59
CA ASP A 246 -17.04 -20.61 -5.92
C ASP A 246 -17.32 -21.74 -4.92
N LEU A 247 -17.05 -23.00 -5.30
CA LEU A 247 -17.23 -24.13 -4.39
C LEU A 247 -16.27 -24.08 -3.20
N ALA A 248 -15.00 -23.73 -3.45
CA ALA A 248 -14.01 -23.56 -2.39
C ALA A 248 -14.39 -22.41 -1.43
N HIS A 249 -14.81 -21.28 -1.98
CA HIS A 249 -15.30 -20.13 -1.22
C HIS A 249 -16.46 -20.50 -0.30
N SER A 250 -17.48 -21.18 -0.83
CA SER A 250 -18.63 -21.63 -0.03
C SER A 250 -18.26 -22.66 1.05
N ALA A 251 -17.17 -23.42 0.86
CA ALA A 251 -16.71 -24.40 1.85
C ALA A 251 -15.95 -23.77 3.04
N ASN A 252 -15.55 -22.50 2.94
CA ASN A 252 -14.76 -21.80 3.95
C ASN A 252 -15.57 -21.18 5.07
N ALA A 253 -16.90 -21.20 5.02
CA ALA A 253 -17.75 -20.62 6.05
C ALA A 253 -18.70 -21.65 6.63
N GLU A 254 -19.04 -21.44 7.89
CA GLU A 254 -20.05 -22.25 8.58
C GLU A 254 -21.46 -21.75 8.27
N ILE A 255 -21.62 -20.43 8.18
CA ILE A 255 -22.92 -19.77 8.06
C ILE A 255 -22.89 -18.65 7.01
N GLU A 256 -24.07 -18.30 6.49
CA GLU A 256 -24.23 -17.13 5.62
C GLU A 256 -24.69 -15.92 6.44
N LEU A 257 -24.02 -14.78 6.27
CA LEU A 257 -24.40 -13.52 6.89
C LEU A 257 -25.27 -12.70 5.91
N PRO A 258 -26.44 -12.17 6.32
CA PRO A 258 -27.25 -11.31 5.47
C PRO A 258 -26.48 -10.07 5.01
N ALA A 259 -26.52 -9.77 3.71
CA ALA A 259 -25.71 -8.68 3.13
C ALA A 259 -26.05 -7.32 3.76
N GLN A 260 -27.30 -7.12 4.15
CA GLN A 260 -27.75 -5.90 4.82
C GLN A 260 -27.04 -5.65 6.17
N ILE A 261 -26.80 -6.70 6.97
CA ILE A 261 -26.08 -6.58 8.25
C ILE A 261 -24.66 -6.05 8.01
N PHE A 262 -23.97 -6.56 6.98
CA PHE A 262 -22.62 -6.13 6.65
C PHE A 262 -22.57 -4.72 6.08
N LEU A 263 -23.51 -4.35 5.21
CA LEU A 263 -23.65 -2.98 4.71
C LEU A 263 -23.87 -1.98 5.84
N ASP A 264 -24.66 -2.34 6.85
CA ASP A 264 -24.89 -1.48 8.00
C ASP A 264 -23.65 -1.37 8.89
N ALA A 265 -22.86 -2.44 9.03
CA ALA A 265 -21.57 -2.38 9.72
C ALA A 265 -20.58 -1.45 9.00
N ILE A 266 -20.50 -1.51 7.67
CA ILE A 266 -19.68 -0.60 6.85
C ILE A 266 -20.10 0.86 7.09
N ARG A 267 -21.39 1.16 7.02
CA ARG A 267 -21.92 2.51 7.26
C ARG A 267 -21.63 3.00 8.68
N LEU A 268 -21.73 2.13 9.68
CA LEU A 268 -21.38 2.47 11.06
C LEU A 268 -19.88 2.79 11.18
N ALA A 269 -19.01 2.01 10.54
CA ALA A 269 -17.56 2.24 10.53
C ALA A 269 -17.18 3.57 9.85
N GLN A 270 -17.92 3.97 8.81
CA GLN A 270 -17.71 5.25 8.13
C GLN A 270 -18.26 6.45 8.90
N SER A 271 -19.35 6.27 9.64
CA SER A 271 -20.08 7.36 10.30
C SER A 271 -19.63 7.65 11.73
N VAL A 272 -18.97 6.69 12.39
CA VAL A 272 -18.41 6.86 13.73
C VAL A 272 -16.89 6.91 13.62
N PRO A 273 -16.27 8.10 13.68
CA PRO A 273 -14.81 8.22 13.60
C PRO A 273 -14.14 7.51 14.78
N PHE A 274 -13.05 6.81 14.49
CA PHE A 274 -12.27 6.02 15.46
C PHE A 274 -10.77 6.38 15.44
N ASP A 275 -10.40 7.51 14.83
CA ASP A 275 -9.05 8.05 14.94
C ASP A 275 -8.73 8.47 16.38
N ALA A 276 -7.44 8.60 16.72
CA ALA A 276 -6.99 8.87 18.09
C ALA A 276 -7.52 10.17 18.71
N GLN A 277 -8.05 11.10 17.91
CA GLN A 277 -8.60 12.39 18.37
C GLN A 277 -10.13 12.41 18.40
N SER A 278 -10.79 11.41 17.81
CA SER A 278 -12.25 11.26 17.83
C SER A 278 -12.80 10.99 19.23
N GLU A 279 -14.10 11.29 19.45
CA GLU A 279 -14.77 11.01 20.73
C GLU A 279 -14.70 9.51 21.09
N PHE A 280 -14.84 8.62 20.08
CA PHE A 280 -14.73 7.18 20.29
C PHE A 280 -13.28 6.76 20.57
N GLY A 281 -12.30 7.25 19.78
CA GLY A 281 -10.89 6.94 19.99
C GLY A 281 -10.38 7.36 21.37
N LEU A 282 -10.83 8.52 21.88
CA LEU A 282 -10.53 8.96 23.24
C LEU A 282 -11.10 8.04 24.32
N LYS A 283 -12.24 7.37 24.08
CA LYS A 283 -12.82 6.38 24.99
C LYS A 283 -12.06 5.05 24.97
N CYS A 284 -11.42 4.72 23.85
CA CYS A 284 -10.62 3.50 23.70
C CYS A 284 -9.23 3.62 24.33
N LYS A 285 -8.74 4.85 24.52
CA LYS A 285 -7.41 5.10 25.11
C LYS A 285 -7.29 4.48 26.51
N GLY A 286 -6.30 3.62 26.71
CA GLY A 286 -6.10 2.95 28.00
C GLY A 286 -6.95 1.68 28.18
N VAL A 287 -7.67 1.23 27.15
CA VAL A 287 -8.59 0.10 27.21
C VAL A 287 -8.11 -1.00 26.26
N MET A 288 -7.73 -2.15 26.81
CA MET A 288 -7.40 -3.34 26.02
C MET A 288 -8.60 -3.76 25.18
N GLY A 289 -8.43 -3.81 23.85
CA GLY A 289 -9.52 -4.10 22.91
C GLY A 289 -10.61 -3.02 22.89
N GLY A 290 -10.28 -1.76 23.17
CA GLY A 290 -11.26 -0.66 23.19
C GLY A 290 -12.09 -0.56 21.90
N CYS A 291 -11.47 -0.81 20.74
CA CYS A 291 -12.11 -0.78 19.43
C CYS A 291 -13.16 -1.87 19.24
N GLU A 292 -13.11 -2.99 19.98
CA GLU A 292 -14.14 -4.05 19.95
C GLU A 292 -15.54 -3.52 20.33
N SER A 293 -15.58 -2.42 21.09
CA SER A 293 -16.81 -1.75 21.48
C SER A 293 -17.42 -0.85 20.40
N HIS A 294 -16.77 -0.73 19.23
CA HIS A 294 -17.26 0.10 18.15
C HIS A 294 -18.60 -0.43 17.60
N PRO A 295 -19.61 0.42 17.32
CA PRO A 295 -20.93 -0.04 16.88
C PRO A 295 -20.91 -0.97 15.67
N ALA A 296 -20.02 -0.73 14.71
CA ALA A 296 -19.83 -1.60 13.54
C ALA A 296 -19.39 -3.02 13.91
N LEU A 297 -18.39 -3.16 14.79
CA LEU A 297 -17.91 -4.46 15.23
C LEU A 297 -18.91 -5.13 16.17
N LYS A 298 -19.56 -4.39 17.06
CA LYS A 298 -20.65 -4.89 17.88
C LYS A 298 -21.78 -5.50 17.05
N LEU A 299 -22.21 -4.81 15.99
CA LEU A 299 -23.26 -5.34 15.12
C LEU A 299 -22.90 -6.73 14.57
N LEU A 300 -21.67 -6.91 14.09
CA LEU A 300 -21.22 -8.18 13.51
C LEU A 300 -20.95 -9.25 14.57
N THR A 301 -20.31 -8.89 15.69
CA THR A 301 -19.96 -9.82 16.77
C THR A 301 -21.19 -10.28 17.56
N GLU A 302 -22.17 -9.40 17.80
CA GLU A 302 -23.44 -9.75 18.43
C GLU A 302 -24.31 -10.60 17.49
N TRP A 303 -24.31 -10.32 16.18
CA TRP A 303 -24.92 -11.20 15.19
C TRP A 303 -24.27 -12.59 15.21
N TRP A 304 -22.94 -12.66 15.20
CA TRP A 304 -22.21 -13.93 15.25
C TRP A 304 -22.55 -14.72 16.51
N ALA A 305 -22.50 -14.09 17.69
CA ALA A 305 -22.84 -14.75 18.95
C ALA A 305 -24.27 -15.32 18.99
N ALA A 306 -25.21 -14.73 18.24
CA ALA A 306 -26.59 -15.21 18.16
C ALA A 306 -26.81 -16.37 17.17
N HIS A 307 -25.88 -16.59 16.23
CA HIS A 307 -26.08 -17.53 15.11
C HIS A 307 -24.98 -18.59 14.95
N CYS A 308 -23.81 -18.40 15.56
CA CYS A 308 -22.71 -19.35 15.51
C CYS A 308 -23.03 -20.64 16.28
N SER A 309 -22.35 -21.72 15.93
CA SER A 309 -22.47 -22.98 16.66
C SER A 309 -21.62 -23.00 17.92
N ASP A 310 -21.83 -24.02 18.76
CA ASP A 310 -21.02 -24.29 19.96
C ASP A 310 -19.51 -24.50 19.64
N ALA A 311 -19.13 -24.63 18.36
CA ALA A 311 -17.74 -24.77 17.92
C ALA A 311 -16.91 -23.48 18.04
N ALA A 312 -17.54 -22.33 18.29
CA ALA A 312 -16.92 -21.03 18.48
C ALA A 312 -17.08 -20.54 19.95
N PRO A 313 -16.43 -21.19 20.93
CA PRO A 313 -16.69 -20.94 22.35
C PRO A 313 -16.13 -19.59 22.85
N LEU A 314 -15.21 -18.97 22.10
CA LEU A 314 -14.67 -17.67 22.46
C LEU A 314 -15.54 -16.57 21.86
N GLY A 315 -15.90 -15.58 22.67
CA GLY A 315 -16.64 -14.42 22.17
C GLY A 315 -15.80 -13.66 21.12
N ALA A 316 -16.45 -13.24 20.03
CA ALA A 316 -15.81 -12.46 18.98
C ALA A 316 -15.57 -11.02 19.44
N GLY A 317 -14.37 -10.48 19.17
CA GLY A 317 -14.05 -9.06 19.41
C GLY A 317 -13.82 -8.26 18.13
N SER A 318 -13.38 -8.93 17.06
CA SER A 318 -13.15 -8.31 15.76
C SER A 318 -13.57 -9.22 14.62
N VAL A 319 -13.75 -8.62 13.44
CA VAL A 319 -14.09 -9.33 12.22
C VAL A 319 -13.31 -8.76 11.04
N MET A 320 -12.55 -9.60 10.37
CA MET A 320 -11.74 -9.21 9.22
C MET A 320 -12.39 -9.72 7.93
N PRO A 321 -12.72 -8.84 6.97
CA PRO A 321 -13.18 -9.27 5.67
C PRO A 321 -12.03 -9.74 4.78
N TRP A 322 -12.23 -10.90 4.14
CA TRP A 322 -11.43 -11.48 3.08
C TRP A 322 -12.27 -11.47 1.80
N VAL A 323 -11.76 -10.82 0.75
CA VAL A 323 -12.56 -10.50 -0.45
C VAL A 323 -11.92 -11.09 -1.69
N ARG A 324 -12.70 -11.79 -2.51
CA ARG A 324 -12.27 -12.18 -3.86
C ARG A 324 -12.37 -10.96 -4.77
N VAL A 325 -11.28 -10.61 -5.41
CA VAL A 325 -11.16 -9.37 -6.21
C VAL A 325 -10.95 -9.65 -7.69
N ARG A 326 -10.25 -10.74 -8.03
CA ARG A 326 -10.01 -11.18 -9.39
C ARG A 326 -10.24 -12.69 -9.47
N ASP A 327 -10.52 -13.20 -10.66
CA ASP A 327 -10.58 -14.64 -10.91
C ASP A 327 -9.17 -15.28 -10.96
N ASP A 328 -8.43 -15.21 -9.85
CA ASP A 328 -7.07 -15.76 -9.71
C ASP A 328 -6.90 -16.73 -8.53
N GLY A 329 -8.01 -17.13 -7.90
CA GLY A 329 -8.02 -18.08 -6.79
C GLY A 329 -7.50 -17.50 -5.47
N LEU A 330 -7.48 -16.18 -5.30
CA LEU A 330 -6.97 -15.50 -4.09
C LEU A 330 -8.03 -14.63 -3.39
N TYR A 331 -7.96 -14.58 -2.06
CA TYR A 331 -8.58 -13.59 -1.21
C TYR A 331 -7.61 -12.45 -0.87
N TRP A 332 -8.13 -11.24 -0.87
CA TRP A 332 -7.49 -10.02 -0.41
C TRP A 332 -8.00 -9.67 0.98
N CYS A 333 -7.10 -9.39 1.92
CA CYS A 333 -7.48 -9.00 3.27
C CYS A 333 -7.94 -7.54 3.29
N GLY A 334 -8.95 -7.22 4.11
CA GLY A 334 -9.57 -5.90 4.10
C GLY A 334 -8.69 -4.74 4.56
N ASP A 335 -7.67 -5.05 5.35
CA ASP A 335 -6.71 -4.11 5.93
C ASP A 335 -5.34 -4.09 5.22
N ARG A 336 -5.05 -5.07 4.35
CA ARG A 336 -3.74 -5.25 3.72
C ARG A 336 -3.81 -5.08 2.21
N GLN A 337 -2.79 -4.40 1.67
CA GLN A 337 -2.56 -4.34 0.23
C GLN A 337 -1.88 -5.62 -0.30
N VAL A 338 -1.22 -6.40 0.56
CA VAL A 338 -0.57 -7.72 0.35
C VAL A 338 -0.20 -8.32 1.73
N PRO A 339 -0.03 -9.64 1.93
CA PRO A 339 -0.21 -10.73 0.96
C PRO A 339 -1.64 -11.29 0.92
N ASN A 340 -1.96 -11.96 -0.20
CA ASN A 340 -3.24 -12.60 -0.46
C ASN A 340 -3.22 -14.07 -0.02
N MET A 341 -4.39 -14.60 0.35
CA MET A 341 -4.56 -15.98 0.80
C MET A 341 -5.26 -16.81 -0.29
N PRO A 342 -4.82 -18.04 -0.60
CA PRO A 342 -5.54 -18.88 -1.55
C PRO A 342 -6.96 -19.19 -1.08
N VAL A 343 -7.91 -19.25 -2.02
CA VAL A 343 -9.33 -19.47 -1.71
C VAL A 343 -9.57 -20.82 -1.05
N ASP A 344 -8.72 -21.82 -1.24
CA ASP A 344 -8.85 -23.14 -0.60
C ASP A 344 -8.25 -23.23 0.82
N SER A 345 -7.63 -22.16 1.32
CA SER A 345 -6.82 -22.20 2.54
C SER A 345 -7.59 -22.03 3.85
N PHE A 346 -8.87 -21.65 3.81
CA PHE A 346 -9.64 -21.34 5.03
C PHE A 346 -10.57 -22.46 5.51
N GLY A 347 -10.59 -23.60 4.81
CA GLY A 347 -11.47 -24.72 5.17
C GLY A 347 -11.26 -25.29 6.57
N SER A 348 -10.05 -25.19 7.14
CA SER A 348 -9.76 -25.65 8.51
C SER A 348 -10.37 -24.75 9.59
N VAL A 349 -10.57 -23.47 9.30
CA VAL A 349 -11.04 -22.46 10.25
C VAL A 349 -12.48 -22.02 9.97
N LYS A 350 -13.23 -22.79 9.15
CA LYS A 350 -14.58 -22.42 8.71
C LYS A 350 -15.57 -22.16 9.85
N ALA A 351 -15.36 -22.79 11.01
CA ALA A 351 -16.18 -22.60 12.20
C ALA A 351 -15.99 -21.22 12.86
N ALA A 352 -15.06 -20.42 12.36
CA ALA A 352 -14.84 -19.02 12.73
C ALA A 352 -15.23 -18.05 11.61
N ALA A 353 -15.97 -18.51 10.59
CA ALA A 353 -16.20 -17.73 9.39
C ALA A 353 -17.66 -17.70 8.91
N ALA A 354 -18.07 -16.55 8.40
CA ALA A 354 -19.34 -16.36 7.70
C ALA A 354 -19.10 -15.91 6.26
N LEU A 355 -19.88 -16.41 5.31
CA LEU A 355 -19.81 -15.97 3.91
C LEU A 355 -20.91 -14.95 3.60
N ILE A 356 -20.67 -14.09 2.61
CA ILE A 356 -21.68 -13.20 2.04
C ILE A 356 -21.55 -13.24 0.52
N GLY A 357 -22.58 -13.82 -0.12
CA GLY A 357 -22.63 -13.94 -1.57
C GLY A 357 -21.44 -14.72 -2.12
N LYS A 358 -20.87 -14.21 -3.21
CA LYS A 358 -19.65 -14.77 -3.81
C LYS A 358 -18.43 -13.93 -3.44
N SER A 359 -18.61 -12.65 -3.15
CA SER A 359 -17.56 -11.70 -2.81
C SER A 359 -16.70 -12.06 -1.59
N VAL A 360 -17.37 -12.33 -0.48
CA VAL A 360 -16.86 -11.94 0.83
C VAL A 360 -16.90 -13.09 1.83
N LEU A 361 -15.79 -13.29 2.53
CA LEU A 361 -15.66 -14.17 3.68
C LEU A 361 -15.29 -13.30 4.89
N LEU A 362 -16.01 -13.45 6.00
CA LEU A 362 -15.75 -12.75 7.25
C LEU A 362 -15.14 -13.71 8.24
N HIS A 363 -13.94 -13.40 8.73
CA HIS A 363 -13.28 -14.17 9.80
C HIS A 363 -13.46 -13.48 11.15
N PHE A 364 -13.95 -14.23 12.13
CA PHE A 364 -14.18 -13.74 13.48
C PHE A 364 -13.01 -14.13 14.38
N SER A 365 -12.32 -13.13 14.90
CA SER A 365 -11.26 -13.31 15.88
C SER A 365 -11.83 -13.16 17.29
N ALA A 366 -11.32 -13.97 18.22
CA ALA A 366 -11.68 -13.90 19.63
C ALA A 366 -11.31 -12.53 20.21
N ALA A 367 -12.09 -12.05 21.18
CA ALA A 367 -11.83 -10.81 21.89
C ALA A 367 -10.45 -10.80 22.56
N ALA A 368 -9.85 -9.61 22.70
CA ALA A 368 -8.49 -9.38 23.18
C ALA A 368 -8.21 -10.00 24.56
N GLN A 369 -9.25 -10.16 25.38
CA GLN A 369 -9.17 -10.88 26.65
C GLN A 369 -8.75 -12.36 26.52
N HIS A 370 -8.85 -12.94 25.32
CA HIS A 370 -8.48 -14.32 25.00
C HIS A 370 -7.12 -14.43 24.30
N PHE A 371 -6.43 -13.32 24.06
CA PHE A 371 -5.09 -13.35 23.47
C PHE A 371 -4.10 -14.05 24.40
N THR A 372 -3.12 -14.73 23.80
CA THR A 372 -2.06 -15.42 24.55
C THR A 372 -0.70 -14.86 24.16
N PHE A 373 0.19 -14.69 25.13
CA PHE A 373 1.48 -14.03 24.95
C PHE A 373 2.62 -15.05 25.04
N ASP A 374 3.62 -14.93 24.17
CA ASP A 374 4.85 -15.70 24.22
C ASP A 374 6.08 -14.81 23.94
N ALA A 375 7.26 -15.41 23.84
CA ALA A 375 8.52 -14.70 23.65
C ALA A 375 8.61 -13.93 22.31
N ASN A 376 7.74 -14.25 21.34
CA ASN A 376 7.70 -13.63 20.02
C ASN A 376 6.56 -12.60 19.90
N GLY A 377 5.75 -12.40 20.95
CA GLY A 377 4.71 -11.38 21.02
C GLY A 377 3.32 -11.93 21.35
N VAL A 378 2.29 -11.33 20.76
CA VAL A 378 0.88 -11.67 21.00
C VAL A 378 0.35 -12.64 19.94
N ASN A 379 -0.35 -13.69 20.38
CA ASN A 379 -1.08 -14.60 19.52
C ASN A 379 -2.56 -14.25 19.54
N VAL A 380 -3.05 -13.78 18.39
CA VAL A 380 -4.47 -13.57 18.10
C VAL A 380 -5.10 -14.93 17.77
N ARG A 381 -6.32 -15.16 18.24
CA ARG A 381 -7.03 -16.42 18.05
C ARG A 381 -8.31 -16.21 17.27
N TYR A 382 -8.74 -17.22 16.54
CA TYR A 382 -10.11 -17.33 16.07
C TYR A 382 -11.07 -17.57 17.23
N VAL A 383 -12.36 -17.35 17.01
CA VAL A 383 -13.43 -17.68 17.98
C VAL A 383 -13.48 -19.17 18.36
N THR A 384 -12.89 -20.04 17.53
CA THR A 384 -12.71 -21.48 17.80
C THR A 384 -11.59 -21.77 18.81
N GLY A 385 -10.72 -20.79 19.09
CA GLY A 385 -9.53 -20.92 19.92
C GLY A 385 -8.26 -21.32 19.18
N GLU A 386 -8.34 -21.65 17.88
CA GLU A 386 -7.17 -21.83 17.03
C GLU A 386 -6.40 -20.51 16.89
N ILE A 387 -5.07 -20.59 16.72
CA ILE A 387 -4.24 -19.39 16.50
C ILE A 387 -4.50 -18.90 15.07
N ASP A 388 -4.83 -17.62 14.95
CA ASP A 388 -5.02 -16.92 13.69
C ASP A 388 -3.65 -16.45 13.16
N PHE A 389 -3.01 -15.55 13.90
CA PHE A 389 -1.66 -15.08 13.63
C PHE A 389 -0.96 -14.59 14.89
N SER A 390 0.36 -14.45 14.80
CA SER A 390 1.21 -13.90 15.84
C SER A 390 1.72 -12.53 15.41
N ILE A 391 1.75 -11.57 16.34
CA ILE A 391 2.21 -10.20 16.12
C ILE A 391 3.35 -9.92 17.09
N GLY A 392 4.46 -9.38 16.58
CA GLY A 392 5.63 -8.99 17.37
C GLY A 392 5.43 -7.70 18.18
N VAL A 393 4.35 -7.62 18.95
CA VAL A 393 3.99 -6.51 19.83
C VAL A 393 4.11 -6.96 21.28
N ASP A 394 4.57 -6.07 22.15
CA ASP A 394 4.76 -6.38 23.56
C ASP A 394 3.42 -6.50 24.30
N GLU A 395 3.36 -7.42 25.27
CA GLU A 395 2.15 -7.62 26.10
C GLU A 395 1.69 -6.31 26.78
N SER A 396 2.63 -5.44 27.15
CA SER A 396 2.29 -4.15 27.77
C SER A 396 1.52 -3.22 26.84
N GLU A 397 1.84 -3.21 25.53
CA GLU A 397 1.18 -2.36 24.54
C GLU A 397 -0.26 -2.82 24.28
N VAL A 398 -0.48 -4.13 24.27
CA VAL A 398 -1.83 -4.71 24.17
C VAL A 398 -2.65 -4.36 25.40
N ARG A 399 -2.08 -4.55 26.60
CA ARG A 399 -2.77 -4.29 27.88
C ARG A 399 -3.05 -2.82 28.13
N SER A 400 -2.19 -1.92 27.65
CA SER A 400 -2.38 -0.47 27.72
C SER A 400 -3.40 0.04 26.70
N GLY A 401 -3.77 -0.76 25.70
CA GLY A 401 -4.58 -0.32 24.57
C GLY A 401 -3.82 0.60 23.61
N GLU A 402 -2.48 0.64 23.69
CA GLU A 402 -1.64 1.28 22.66
C GLU A 402 -1.67 0.46 21.36
N PHE A 403 -1.78 -0.86 21.48
CA PHE A 403 -2.06 -1.76 20.38
C PHE A 403 -3.48 -2.32 20.49
N ASP A 404 -4.25 -2.24 19.40
CA ASP A 404 -5.60 -2.78 19.31
C ASP A 404 -5.86 -3.38 17.92
N GLN A 405 -5.94 -4.72 17.84
CA GLN A 405 -6.16 -5.43 16.58
C GLN A 405 -7.53 -5.09 15.95
N ALA A 406 -8.54 -4.78 16.75
CA ALA A 406 -9.86 -4.43 16.24
C ALA A 406 -9.86 -3.09 15.47
N TRP A 407 -8.83 -2.25 15.67
CA TRP A 407 -8.64 -1.04 14.88
C TRP A 407 -8.39 -1.34 13.39
N GLU A 408 -7.62 -2.39 13.07
CA GLU A 408 -7.36 -2.80 11.67
C GLU A 408 -8.65 -3.27 10.98
N ALA A 409 -9.48 -4.05 11.70
CA ALA A 409 -10.79 -4.48 11.24
C ALA A 409 -11.74 -3.30 10.98
N LEU A 410 -11.72 -2.27 11.83
CA LEU A 410 -12.48 -1.03 11.60
C LEU A 410 -11.98 -0.28 10.36
N GLY A 411 -10.67 -0.18 10.19
CA GLY A 411 -10.05 0.37 8.98
C GLY A 411 -10.52 -0.34 7.72
N ALA A 412 -10.55 -1.68 7.75
CA ALA A 412 -11.04 -2.51 6.66
C ALA A 412 -12.52 -2.24 6.34
N LEU A 413 -13.39 -2.17 7.35
CA LEU A 413 -14.82 -1.87 7.17
C LEU A 413 -15.06 -0.45 6.64
N ALA A 414 -14.42 0.56 7.23
CA ALA A 414 -14.62 1.95 6.86
C ALA A 414 -14.18 2.24 5.41
N ASN A 415 -13.09 1.61 4.98
CA ASN A 415 -12.56 1.75 3.63
C ASN A 415 -13.12 0.71 2.63
N PHE A 416 -13.99 -0.20 3.07
CA PHE A 416 -14.47 -1.31 2.25
C PHE A 416 -15.03 -0.87 0.88
N PRO A 417 -15.92 0.14 0.77
CA PRO A 417 -16.47 0.54 -0.53
C PRO A 417 -15.41 1.09 -1.49
N TYR A 418 -14.32 1.65 -0.93
CA TYR A 418 -13.23 2.21 -1.69
C TYR A 418 -12.22 1.14 -2.13
N HIS A 419 -11.91 0.20 -1.24
CA HIS A 419 -10.99 -0.90 -1.50
C HIS A 419 -11.60 -2.03 -2.32
N PHE A 420 -12.90 -2.27 -2.22
CA PHE A 420 -13.60 -3.42 -2.82
C PHE A 420 -14.91 -2.99 -3.50
N SER A 421 -14.82 -2.06 -4.45
CA SER A 421 -16.00 -1.46 -5.09
C SER A 421 -16.90 -2.49 -5.78
N ALA A 422 -16.33 -3.50 -6.44
CA ALA A 422 -17.12 -4.55 -7.11
C ALA A 422 -17.89 -5.42 -6.10
N ALA A 423 -17.20 -5.86 -5.03
CA ALA A 423 -17.84 -6.61 -3.95
C ALA A 423 -18.89 -5.78 -3.22
N TYR A 424 -18.64 -4.48 -3.00
CA TYR A 424 -19.59 -3.56 -2.40
C TYR A 424 -20.87 -3.43 -3.24
N SER A 425 -20.76 -3.29 -4.56
CA SER A 425 -21.93 -3.31 -5.46
C SER A 425 -22.66 -4.66 -5.46
N GLU A 426 -21.94 -5.78 -5.32
CA GLU A 426 -22.58 -7.09 -5.14
C GLU A 426 -23.41 -7.15 -3.85
N LEU A 427 -22.87 -6.64 -2.74
CA LEU A 427 -23.55 -6.59 -1.45
C LEU A 427 -24.85 -5.78 -1.51
N GLU A 428 -24.82 -4.61 -2.16
CA GLU A 428 -26.02 -3.76 -2.34
C GLU A 428 -27.11 -4.51 -3.10
N ARG A 429 -26.73 -5.18 -4.20
CA ARG A 429 -27.64 -6.00 -5.01
C ARG A 429 -28.21 -7.18 -4.21
N LEU A 430 -27.37 -7.88 -3.44
CA LEU A 430 -27.79 -9.02 -2.62
C LEU A 430 -28.78 -8.58 -1.51
N ALA A 431 -28.51 -7.45 -0.86
CA ALA A 431 -29.38 -6.93 0.19
C ALA A 431 -30.76 -6.52 -0.38
N GLU A 432 -30.81 -5.96 -1.60
CA GLU A 432 -32.08 -5.69 -2.28
C GLU A 432 -32.86 -6.96 -2.57
N GLN A 433 -32.20 -7.99 -3.11
CA GLN A 433 -32.83 -9.28 -3.39
C GLN A 433 -33.35 -9.98 -2.14
N GLN A 434 -32.61 -9.91 -1.03
CA GLN A 434 -33.01 -10.46 0.26
C GLN A 434 -34.28 -9.77 0.79
N ARG A 435 -34.36 -8.44 0.73
CA ARG A 435 -35.56 -7.68 1.13
C ARG A 435 -36.78 -8.01 0.27
N ASP A 436 -36.60 -8.10 -1.05
CA ASP A 436 -37.69 -8.43 -1.97
C ASP A 436 -38.24 -9.84 -1.73
N ALA A 437 -37.37 -10.78 -1.35
CA ALA A 437 -37.76 -12.15 -1.01
C ALA A 437 -38.53 -12.23 0.32
N GLU A 438 -38.20 -11.38 1.31
CA GLU A 438 -38.91 -11.30 2.59
C GLU A 438 -40.29 -10.60 2.49
N ALA A 439 -40.49 -9.78 1.46
CA ALA A 439 -41.74 -9.06 1.21
C ALA A 439 -42.80 -9.87 0.44
N GLN A 440 -42.42 -11.02 -0.12
CA GLN A 440 -43.28 -11.99 -0.82
C GLN A 440 -43.77 -13.08 0.13
#